data_AF-A0A3L7SBR3-F1
#
_entry.id   AF-A0A3L7SBR3-F1
#
_cell.length_a   1.000
_cell.length_b   1.000
_cell.length_c   1.000
_cell.angle_alpha   90.00
_cell.angle_beta   90.00
_cell.angle_gamma   90.00
#
_symmetry.space_group_name_H-M   'P 1'
#
loop_
_entity.id
_entity.type
_entity.pdbx_description
1 polymer ?
#
loop_
_entity_poly.entity_id
_entity_poly.type
_entity_poly.pdbx_seq_one_letter_code
_entity_poly.pdbx_strand_id
1 'polypeptide(L)'
;MSVAPLWTFFLVGYLLTVLIETPILLLGLSGFHRFRDRIIAGFWLTAFSYPIVILVLFPLMNQGFHRWQYLAVAEVYAPVSECLLFWFAYEQPSQVDRKFVIRDMGTIVLANLCSFVVGELLGRSGWL
;
A
#
# COMPACT_ATOMS: atom_id res chain seq x y z
N MET A 1 -20.48 17.33 7.06
CA MET A 1 -19.22 17.73 6.39
C MET A 1 -19.41 17.54 4.90
N SER A 2 -18.97 18.48 4.05
CA SER A 2 -19.03 18.24 2.60
C SER A 2 -18.17 17.02 2.27
N VAL A 3 -18.63 16.16 1.36
CA VAL A 3 -17.91 14.93 0.96
C VAL A 3 -16.77 15.22 -0.01
N ALA A 4 -16.81 16.35 -0.71
CA ALA A 4 -15.82 16.72 -1.71
C ALA A 4 -14.36 16.75 -1.20
N PRO A 5 -14.04 17.29 -0.01
CA PRO A 5 -12.68 17.28 0.53
C PRO A 5 -12.17 15.86 0.79
N LEU A 6 -13.03 14.95 1.25
CA LEU A 6 -12.67 13.55 1.49
C LEU A 6 -12.32 12.84 0.19
N TRP A 7 -13.09 13.04 -0.87
CA TRP A 7 -12.83 12.43 -2.18
C TRP A 7 -11.56 12.97 -2.82
N THR A 8 -11.29 14.27 -2.70
CA THR A 8 -10.02 14.85 -3.16
C THR A 8 -8.84 14.29 -2.38
N PHE A 9 -8.94 14.24 -1.05
CA PHE A 9 -7.91 13.64 -0.20
C PHE A 9 -7.66 12.18 -0.55
N PHE A 10 -8.73 11.40 -0.75
CA PHE A 10 -8.67 10.01 -1.16
C PHE A 10 -7.95 9.83 -2.51
N LEU A 11 -8.34 10.59 -3.53
CA LEU A 11 -7.75 10.47 -4.86
C LEU A 11 -6.28 10.90 -4.88
N VAL A 12 -5.98 12.05 -4.25
CA VAL A 12 -4.61 12.59 -4.19
C VAL A 12 -3.71 11.66 -3.40
N GLY A 13 -4.16 11.18 -2.24
CA GLY A 13 -3.40 10.25 -1.43
C GLY A 13 -3.17 8.91 -2.13
N TYR A 14 -4.17 8.37 -2.82
CA TYR A 14 -4.01 7.18 -3.66
C TYR A 14 -2.92 7.37 -4.72
N LEU A 15 -2.96 8.46 -5.47
CA LEU A 15 -1.97 8.73 -6.53
C LEU A 15 -0.57 8.95 -5.97
N LEU A 16 -0.44 9.63 -4.83
CA LEU A 16 0.84 9.80 -4.14
C LEU A 16 1.40 8.46 -3.68
N THR A 17 0.57 7.60 -3.07
CA THR A 17 0.97 6.25 -2.67
C THR A 17 1.47 5.45 -3.86
N VAL A 18 0.71 5.40 -4.96
CA VAL A 18 1.14 4.69 -6.18
C VAL A 18 2.45 5.25 -6.73
N LEU A 19 2.63 6.57 -6.70
CA LEU A 19 3.85 7.23 -7.17
C LEU A 19 5.09 6.85 -6.34
N ILE A 20 4.91 6.57 -5.05
CA ILE A 20 5.99 6.17 -4.13
C ILE A 20 6.26 4.66 -4.23
N GLU A 21 5.20 3.85 -4.24
CA GLU A 21 5.31 2.39 -4.22
C GLU A 21 5.79 1.82 -5.55
N THR A 22 5.29 2.34 -6.67
CA THR A 22 5.60 1.79 -8.00
C THR A 22 7.10 1.77 -8.30
N PRO A 23 7.90 2.83 -8.07
CA PRO A 23 9.35 2.79 -8.24
C PRO A 23 10.03 1.70 -7.41
N ILE A 24 9.58 1.49 -6.16
CA ILE A 24 10.13 0.47 -5.27
C ILE A 24 9.82 -0.92 -5.81
N LEU A 25 8.58 -1.16 -6.26
CA LEU A 25 8.18 -2.42 -6.89
C LEU A 25 8.94 -2.66 -8.20
N LEU A 26 9.11 -1.62 -9.03
CA LEU A 26 9.84 -1.70 -10.28
C LEU A 26 11.28 -2.18 -10.09
N LEU A 27 11.96 -1.70 -9.04
CA LEU A 27 13.36 -2.02 -8.75
C LEU A 27 13.52 -3.28 -7.89
N GLY A 28 12.62 -3.48 -6.93
CA GLY A 28 12.75 -4.52 -5.91
C GLY A 28 12.20 -5.88 -6.33
N LEU A 29 11.12 -5.93 -7.13
CA LEU A 29 10.53 -7.20 -7.56
C LEU A 29 11.51 -8.03 -8.38
N SER A 30 11.44 -9.35 -8.17
CA SER A 30 12.29 -10.36 -8.78
C SER A 30 12.22 -10.28 -10.31
N GLY A 31 13.30 -10.70 -10.98
CA GLY A 31 13.41 -10.69 -12.45
C GLY A 31 12.36 -11.52 -13.20
N PHE A 32 11.56 -12.30 -12.47
CA PHE A 32 10.47 -13.11 -13.00
C PHE A 32 9.32 -12.29 -13.58
N HIS A 33 9.03 -11.13 -12.98
CA HIS A 33 7.89 -10.28 -13.37
C HIS A 33 8.24 -9.32 -14.50
N ARG A 34 7.39 -9.25 -15.53
CA ARG A 34 7.57 -8.29 -16.64
C ARG A 34 7.36 -6.87 -16.14
N PHE A 35 7.98 -5.91 -16.82
CA PHE A 35 7.87 -4.49 -16.46
C PHE A 35 6.41 -4.00 -16.37
N ARG A 36 5.52 -4.48 -17.26
CA ARG A 36 4.09 -4.14 -17.23
C ARG A 36 3.41 -4.63 -15.96
N ASP A 37 3.70 -5.87 -15.55
CA ASP A 37 3.09 -6.50 -14.37
C ASP A 37 3.48 -5.76 -13.09
N ARG A 38 4.73 -5.28 -13.01
CA ARG A 38 5.22 -4.47 -11.90
C ARG A 38 4.48 -3.13 -11.77
N ILE A 39 4.21 -2.46 -12.90
CA ILE A 39 3.43 -1.21 -12.90
C ILE A 39 1.99 -1.50 -12.48
N ILE A 40 1.37 -2.50 -13.10
CA ILE A 40 -0.01 -2.88 -12.78
C ILE A 40 -0.14 -3.25 -11.30
N ALA A 41 0.82 -3.99 -10.74
CA ALA A 41 0.87 -4.31 -9.32
C ALA A 41 0.88 -3.05 -8.45
N GLY A 42 1.68 -2.03 -8.78
CA GLY A 42 1.68 -0.76 -8.04
C GLY A 42 0.30 -0.10 -7.98
N PHE A 43 -0.41 0.02 -9.11
CA PHE A 43 -1.76 0.58 -9.10
C PHE A 43 -2.78 -0.30 -8.39
N TRP A 44 -2.70 -1.61 -8.64
CA TRP A 44 -3.71 -2.58 -8.21
C TRP A 44 -3.62 -2.84 -6.72
N LEU A 45 -2.43 -3.10 -6.17
CA LEU A 45 -2.25 -3.39 -4.75
C LEU A 45 -2.76 -2.23 -3.89
N THR A 46 -2.34 -1.01 -4.19
CA THR A 46 -2.84 0.20 -3.52
C THR A 46 -4.36 0.37 -3.68
N ALA A 47 -4.92 0.01 -4.85
CA ALA A 47 -6.35 0.18 -5.09
C ALA A 47 -7.22 -0.71 -4.19
N PHE A 48 -6.67 -1.81 -3.66
CA PHE A 48 -7.38 -2.68 -2.73
C PHE A 48 -7.14 -2.31 -1.27
N SER A 49 -5.92 -1.92 -0.89
CA SER A 49 -5.59 -1.59 0.49
C SER A 49 -6.08 -0.18 0.90
N TYR A 50 -5.89 0.81 0.04
CA TYR A 50 -6.12 2.22 0.34
C TYR A 50 -7.58 2.59 0.65
N PRO A 51 -8.61 2.08 -0.08
CA PRO A 51 -10.01 2.29 0.30
C PRO A 51 -10.33 1.82 1.72
N ILE A 52 -9.74 0.72 2.16
CA ILE A 52 -10.03 0.18 3.49
C ILE A 52 -9.36 1.04 4.57
N VAL A 53 -8.13 1.49 4.33
CA VAL A 53 -7.45 2.41 5.26
C VAL A 53 -8.21 3.73 5.38
N ILE A 54 -8.61 4.35 4.27
CA ILE A 54 -9.25 5.68 4.31
C ILE A 54 -10.75 5.66 4.61
N LEU A 55 -11.51 4.70 4.07
CA LEU A 55 -12.97 4.70 4.20
C LEU A 55 -13.44 3.89 5.41
N VAL A 56 -12.63 2.97 5.94
CA VAL A 56 -13.00 2.14 7.08
C VAL A 56 -12.18 2.49 8.31
N LEU A 57 -10.86 2.43 8.23
CA LEU A 57 -10.01 2.62 9.41
C LEU A 57 -10.01 4.09 9.88
N PHE A 58 -9.97 5.06 8.97
CA PHE A 58 -9.92 6.48 9.35
C PHE A 58 -11.20 6.96 10.07
N PRO A 59 -12.43 6.62 9.64
CA PRO A 59 -13.63 6.93 10.42
C PRO A 59 -13.66 6.27 11.80
N LEU A 60 -13.11 5.05 11.94
CA LEU A 60 -13.02 4.38 13.24
C LEU A 60 -12.10 5.14 14.20
N MET A 61 -11.00 5.73 13.72
CA MET A 61 -10.14 6.60 14.54
C MET A 61 -10.94 7.76 15.17
N ASN A 62 -11.85 8.36 14.41
CA ASN A 62 -12.70 9.45 14.91
C ASN A 62 -13.74 9.02 15.97
N GLN A 63 -13.93 7.70 16.18
CA GLN A 63 -14.82 7.15 17.20
C GLN A 63 -14.13 6.90 18.56
N GLY A 64 -12.89 7.37 18.74
CA GLY A 64 -12.20 7.37 20.04
C GLY A 64 -11.05 6.36 20.18
N PHE A 65 -10.64 5.69 19.09
CA PHE A 65 -9.42 4.89 19.11
C PHE A 65 -8.18 5.78 19.16
N HIS A 66 -7.16 5.35 19.90
CA HIS A 66 -5.89 6.07 19.92
C HIS A 66 -5.19 5.93 18.56
N ARG A 67 -4.56 7.03 18.10
CA ARG A 67 -3.81 7.07 16.82
C ARG A 67 -2.86 5.90 16.63
N TRP A 68 -2.15 5.48 17.68
CA TRP A 68 -1.20 4.37 17.59
C TRP A 68 -1.88 3.02 17.28
N GLN A 69 -3.12 2.80 17.74
CA GLN A 69 -3.89 1.60 17.45
C GLN A 69 -4.32 1.58 15.98
N TYR A 70 -4.79 2.73 15.49
CA TYR A 70 -5.11 2.91 14.08
C TYR A 70 -3.89 2.63 13.20
N LEU A 71 -2.74 3.23 13.52
CA LEU A 71 -1.51 3.02 12.77
C LEU A 71 -1.08 1.55 12.82
N ALA A 72 -1.05 0.93 14.00
CA ALA A 72 -0.66 -0.48 14.12
C ALA A 72 -1.57 -1.40 13.29
N VAL A 73 -2.87 -1.14 13.23
CA VAL A 73 -3.80 -1.93 12.41
C VAL A 73 -3.60 -1.64 10.93
N ALA A 74 -3.49 -0.38 10.52
CA ALA A 74 -3.31 0.01 9.12
C ALA A 74 -1.99 -0.53 8.55
N GLU A 75 -0.89 -0.36 9.27
CA GLU A 75 0.46 -0.77 8.88
C GLU A 75 0.69 -2.29 8.94
N VAL A 76 -0.24 -3.05 9.54
CA VAL A 76 -0.25 -4.52 9.44
C VAL A 76 -1.19 -4.95 8.32
N TYR A 77 -2.38 -4.37 8.28
CA TYR A 77 -3.41 -4.70 7.31
C TYR A 77 -2.93 -4.47 5.87
N ALA A 78 -2.41 -3.29 5.57
CA ALA A 78 -2.04 -2.91 4.21
C ALA A 78 -0.96 -3.86 3.63
N PRO A 79 0.22 -4.04 4.25
CA PRO A 79 1.24 -4.92 3.67
C PRO A 79 0.82 -6.39 3.65
N VAL A 80 0.08 -6.88 4.66
CA VAL A 80 -0.42 -8.26 4.64
C VAL A 80 -1.40 -8.47 3.48
N SER A 81 -2.35 -7.55 3.30
CA SER A 81 -3.33 -7.64 2.22
C SER A 81 -2.67 -7.57 0.84
N GLU A 82 -1.69 -6.69 0.66
CA GLU A 82 -0.97 -6.52 -0.60
C GLU A 82 -0.09 -7.74 -0.92
N CYS A 83 0.63 -8.27 0.07
CA CYS A 83 1.40 -9.50 -0.08
C CYS A 83 0.50 -10.69 -0.47
N LEU A 84 -0.65 -10.84 0.19
CA LEU A 84 -1.60 -11.91 -0.14
C LEU A 84 -2.17 -11.75 -1.55
N LEU A 85 -2.59 -10.54 -1.93
CA LEU A 85 -3.12 -10.26 -3.26
C LEU A 85 -2.06 -10.50 -4.34
N PHE A 86 -0.83 -10.05 -4.12
CA PHE A 86 0.27 -10.27 -5.05
C PHE A 86 0.60 -11.76 -5.19
N TRP A 87 0.66 -12.48 -4.06
CA TRP A 87 0.89 -13.93 -4.04
C TRP A 87 -0.17 -14.67 -4.86
N PHE A 88 -1.46 -14.39 -4.63
CA PHE A 88 -2.54 -15.02 -5.38
C PHE A 88 -2.58 -14.66 -6.87
N ALA A 89 -2.18 -13.44 -7.22
CA ALA A 89 -2.25 -12.97 -8.60
C ALA A 89 -1.06 -13.42 -9.46
N TYR A 90 0.16 -13.47 -8.90
CA TYR A 90 1.39 -13.59 -9.69
C TYR A 90 2.24 -14.81 -9.34
N GLU A 91 2.08 -15.39 -8.15
CA GLU A 91 2.95 -16.48 -7.72
C GLU A 91 2.22 -17.82 -7.76
N GLN A 92 2.67 -18.69 -8.66
CA GLN A 92 2.27 -20.09 -8.66
C GLN A 92 3.35 -20.89 -7.91
N PRO A 93 3.03 -21.53 -6.77
CA PRO A 93 4.02 -22.24 -5.93
C PRO A 93 4.79 -23.35 -6.65
N SER A 94 4.28 -23.85 -7.78
CA SER A 94 4.92 -24.88 -8.60
C SER A 94 5.95 -24.33 -9.60
N GLN A 95 6.00 -23.00 -9.82
CA GLN A 95 6.79 -22.38 -10.88
C GLN A 95 7.83 -21.36 -10.38
N VAL A 96 7.76 -20.94 -9.12
CA VAL A 96 8.59 -19.86 -8.58
C VAL A 96 9.42 -20.35 -7.39
N ASP A 97 10.73 -20.10 -7.40
CA ASP A 97 11.61 -20.39 -6.26
C ASP A 97 11.19 -19.53 -5.06
N ARG A 98 11.09 -20.17 -3.88
CA ARG A 98 10.76 -19.54 -2.59
C ARG A 98 11.62 -18.30 -2.29
N LYS A 99 12.87 -18.24 -2.79
CA LYS A 99 13.72 -17.05 -2.64
C LYS A 99 13.16 -15.81 -3.34
N PHE A 100 12.57 -15.98 -4.52
CA PHE A 100 11.93 -14.87 -5.24
C PHE A 100 10.66 -14.43 -4.54
N VAL A 101 9.88 -15.39 -4.04
CA VAL A 101 8.69 -15.11 -3.22
C VAL A 101 9.01 -14.24 -2.02
N ILE A 102 9.99 -14.64 -1.20
CA ILE A 102 10.37 -13.89 0.00
C ILE A 102 10.86 -12.48 -0.36
N ARG A 103 11.62 -12.36 -1.46
CA ARG A 103 12.09 -11.06 -1.96
C ARG A 103 10.93 -10.17 -2.41
N ASP A 104 9.95 -10.73 -3.11
CA ASP A 104 8.81 -9.97 -3.64
C ASP A 104 7.92 -9.49 -2.50
N MET A 105 7.62 -10.36 -1.52
CA MET A 105 6.90 -9.98 -0.29
C MET A 105 7.66 -8.90 0.50
N GLY A 106 8.97 -9.05 0.66
CA GLY A 106 9.80 -8.04 1.33
C GLY A 106 9.81 -6.70 0.60
N THR A 107 9.78 -6.73 -0.74
CA THR A 107 9.70 -5.51 -1.56
C THR A 107 8.36 -4.81 -1.39
N ILE A 108 7.24 -5.56 -1.37
CA ILE A 108 5.90 -5.00 -1.17
C ILE A 108 5.79 -4.35 0.21
N VAL A 109 6.24 -5.04 1.26
CA VAL A 109 6.27 -4.48 2.63
C VAL A 109 7.10 -3.20 2.67
N LEU A 110 8.28 -3.19 2.03
CA LEU A 110 9.14 -2.01 1.97
C LEU A 110 8.43 -0.84 1.24
N ALA A 111 7.79 -1.11 0.11
CA ALA A 111 7.06 -0.11 -0.66
C ALA A 111 5.96 0.53 0.20
N ASN A 112 5.15 -0.30 0.85
CA ASN A 112 4.06 0.13 1.71
C ASN A 112 4.55 0.98 2.89
N LEU A 113 5.59 0.53 3.61
CA LEU A 113 6.18 1.28 4.72
C LEU A 113 6.78 2.62 4.26
N CYS A 114 7.42 2.66 3.10
CA CYS A 114 7.93 3.92 2.54
C CYS A 114 6.80 4.90 2.22
N SER A 115 5.71 4.42 1.64
CA SER A 115 4.50 5.22 1.40
C SER A 115 3.92 5.77 2.69
N PHE A 116 3.79 4.94 3.73
CA PHE A 116 3.38 5.38 5.06
C PHE A 116 4.27 6.48 5.63
N VAL A 117 5.59 6.29 5.63
CA VAL A 117 6.55 7.28 6.16
C VAL A 117 6.40 8.62 5.45
N VAL A 118 6.29 8.62 4.12
CA VAL A 118 6.09 9.86 3.36
C VAL A 118 4.73 10.49 3.70
N GLY A 119 3.66 9.70 3.79
CA GLY A 119 2.34 10.18 4.19
C GLY A 119 2.34 10.83 5.57
N GLU A 120 3.00 10.21 6.56
CA GLU A 120 3.15 10.73 7.91
C GLU A 120 3.95 12.04 7.95
N LEU A 121 5.01 12.16 7.14
CA LEU A 121 5.79 13.39 7.01
C LEU A 121 4.97 14.53 6.40
N LEU A 122 4.16 14.24 5.38
CA LEU A 122 3.27 15.22 4.75
C LEU A 122 2.13 15.66 5.68
N GLY A 123 1.57 14.74 6.45
CA GLY A 123 0.57 15.07 7.46
C GLY A 123 1.13 15.94 8.59
N ARG A 124 2.40 15.73 8.99
CA ARG A 124 3.06 16.58 9.99
C ARG A 124 3.41 17.98 9.48
N SER A 125 3.65 18.15 8.18
CA SER A 125 3.95 19.45 7.60
C SER A 125 2.69 20.31 7.36
N GLY A 126 1.50 19.77 7.62
CA GLY A 126 0.21 20.45 7.43
C GLY A 126 -0.20 20.57 5.96
N TRP A 127 0.47 19.83 5.06
CA TRP A 127 0.09 19.74 3.64
C TRP A 127 -1.15 18.87 3.41
N LEU A 128 -1.46 18.00 4.37
CA LEU A 128 -2.58 17.06 4.44
C LEU A 128 -3.11 17.03 5.88
#